data_AF-A0A5K1CTW3-F1
#
_entry.id   AF-A0A5K1CTW3-F1
#
_cell.length_a   1.000
_cell.length_b   1.000
_cell.length_c   1.000
_cell.angle_alpha   90.00
_cell.angle_beta   90.00
_cell.angle_gamma   90.00
#
_symmetry.space_group_name_H-M   'P 1'
#
loop_
_entity.id
_entity.type
_entity.pdbx_description
1 polymer ?
#
loop_
_entity_poly.entity_id
_entity_poly.type
_entity_poly.pdbx_seq_one_letter_code
_entity_poly.pdbx_strand_id
1 'polypeptide(L)' 'SVFGELWKLEPLSECRRGKWQKEMDWLLSPANYMVELVPAKQHEPNGRCLE' A
#
# COMPACT_ATOMS: atom_id res chain seq x y z
N SER A 1 2.86 -9.25 19.12
CA SER A 1 1.52 -9.37 18.51
C SER A 1 0.69 -8.15 18.90
N VAL A 2 0.19 -7.35 17.94
CA VAL A 2 -0.57 -6.11 18.21
C VAL A 2 -1.96 -6.40 18.82
N PHE A 3 -2.60 -7.49 18.41
CA PHE A 3 -3.97 -7.86 18.81
C PHE A 3 -4.04 -8.99 19.84
N GLY A 4 -2.92 -9.63 20.21
CA GLY A 4 -2.93 -10.82 21.06
C GLY A 4 -3.52 -10.63 22.47
N GLU A 5 -3.62 -9.38 22.95
CA GLU A 5 -4.21 -9.03 24.24
C GLU A 5 -5.66 -8.51 24.13
N LEU A 6 -6.16 -8.30 22.91
CA LEU A 6 -7.50 -7.78 22.67
C LEU A 6 -8.50 -8.93 22.55
N TRP A 7 -9.32 -9.09 23.58
CA TRP A 7 -10.42 -10.07 23.62
C TRP A 7 -11.72 -9.54 22.99
N LYS A 8 -11.75 -8.24 22.65
CA LYS A 8 -12.84 -7.52 21.98
C LYS A 8 -12.28 -6.52 20.97
N LEU A 9 -13.10 -6.14 19.99
CA LEU A 9 -12.80 -5.05 19.07
C LEU A 9 -12.93 -3.71 19.79
N GLU A 10 -11.83 -3.25 20.34
CA GLU A 10 -11.70 -1.96 21.01
C GLU A 10 -10.68 -1.07 20.28
N PRO A 11 -10.78 0.26 20.42
CA PRO A 11 -9.81 1.17 19.83
C PRO A 11 -8.40 0.89 20.32
N LEU A 12 -7.45 0.71 19.39
CA LEU A 12 -6.03 0.59 19.73
C LEU A 12 -5.50 1.93 20.26
N SER A 13 -4.66 1.86 21.30
CA SER A 13 -3.88 3.02 21.73
C SER A 13 -3.01 3.54 20.60
N GLU A 14 -2.78 4.86 20.58
CA GLU A 14 -2.10 5.51 19.45
C GLU A 14 -0.71 4.93 19.16
N CYS A 15 0.02 4.55 20.21
CA CYS A 15 1.31 3.89 20.09
C CYS A 15 1.20 2.51 19.39
N ARG A 16 0.19 1.70 19.74
CA ARG A 16 -0.03 0.38 19.11
C ARG A 16 -0.50 0.53 17.67
N ARG A 17 -1.35 1.53 17.39
CA ARG A 17 -1.82 1.87 16.04
C ARG A 17 -0.65 2.24 15.11
N GLY A 18 0.27 3.08 15.57
CA GLY A 18 1.44 3.47 14.76
C GLY A 18 2.37 2.28 14.48
N LYS A 19 2.61 1.41 15.46
CA LYS A 19 3.39 0.17 15.27
C LYS A 19 2.72 -0.76 14.26
N TRP A 20 1.41 -0.96 14.38
CA TRP A 20 0.64 -1.78 13.45
C TRP A 20 0.68 -1.25 12.02
N GLN A 21 0.46 0.06 11.83
CA GLN A 21 0.51 0.68 10.51
C GLN A 21 1.87 0.45 9.83
N LYS A 22 2.97 0.59 10.58
CA LYS A 22 4.31 0.36 10.07
C LYS A 22 4.58 -1.11 9.74
N GLU A 23 4.15 -2.03 10.60
CA GLU A 23 4.27 -3.47 10.34
C GLU A 23 3.47 -3.90 9.10
N MET A 24 2.24 -3.38 8.96
CA MET A 24 1.40 -3.63 7.78
C MET A 24 1.99 -3.02 6.51
N ASP A 25 2.51 -1.80 6.58
CA ASP A 25 3.18 -1.14 5.44
C ASP A 25 4.37 -1.97 4.95
N TRP A 26 5.20 -2.48 5.85
CA TRP A 26 6.30 -3.38 5.49
C TRP A 26 5.84 -4.67 4.83
N LEU A 27 4.82 -5.31 5.38
CA LEU A 27 4.28 -6.56 4.83
C LEU A 27 3.62 -6.37 3.46
N LEU A 28 2.97 -5.23 3.24
CA LEU A 28 2.30 -4.91 1.98
C LEU A 28 3.22 -4.25 0.96
N SER A 29 4.41 -3.80 1.36
CA SER A 29 5.38 -3.13 0.48
C SER A 29 5.67 -3.86 -0.83
N PRO A 30 5.77 -5.21 -0.91
CA PRO A 30 6.05 -5.88 -2.17
C PRO A 30 4.91 -5.78 -3.18
N ALA A 31 3.66 -5.71 -2.70
CA ALA A 31 2.48 -5.65 -3.57
C ALA A 31 2.42 -4.34 -4.38
N ASN A 32 3.00 -3.26 -3.86
CA ASN A 32 3.08 -1.97 -4.58
C ASN A 32 3.94 -2.04 -5.84
N TYR A 33 4.85 -3.02 -5.91
CA TYR A 33 5.77 -3.22 -7.03
C TYR A 33 5.38 -4.41 -7.91
N MET A 34 4.29 -5.11 -7.57
CA MET A 34 3.71 -6.15 -8.41
C MET A 34 2.91 -5.48 -9.53
N VAL A 35 3.58 -5.22 -10.65
CA VAL A 35 2.98 -4.57 -11.81
C VAL A 35 2.81 -5.56 -12.96
N GLU A 36 1.72 -5.38 -13.71
CA GLU A 36 1.52 -6.01 -15.00
C GLU A 36 2.00 -5.06 -16.10
N LEU A 37 2.79 -5.57 -17.04
CA LEU A 37 3.25 -4.80 -18.19
C LEU A 37 2.19 -4.89 -19.29
N VAL A 38 1.46 -3.80 -19.46
CA VAL A 38 0.46 -3.65 -20.53
C VAL A 38 0.94 -2.64 -21.56
N PRO A 39 0.67 -2.85 -22.86
CA PRO A 39 0.98 -1.86 -23.88
C PRO A 39 0.20 -0.57 -23.58
N ALA A 40 0.87 0.58 -23.63
CA ALA A 40 0.30 1.87 -23.30
C ALA A 40 0.71 2.91 -24.35
N LYS A 41 -0.27 3.67 -24.86
CA LYS A 41 -0.03 4.76 -25.80
C LYS A 41 0.06 6.08 -25.04
N GLN A 42 1.13 6.84 -25.23
CA GLN A 42 1.32 8.16 -24.63
C GLN A 42 1.17 9.25 -25.68
N HIS A 43 0.24 10.18 -25.47
CA HIS A 43 0.08 11.35 -26.33
C HIS A 43 0.77 12.56 -25.70
N GLU A 44 1.79 13.07 -26.37
CA GLU A 44 2.50 14.28 -25.97
C GLU A 44 1.64 15.53 -26.22
N PRO A 45 1.86 16.63 -25.46
CA PRO A 45 1.14 17.90 -25.65
C PRO A 45 1.30 18.50 -27.06
N ASN A 46 2.34 18.08 -27.79
CA ASN A 46 2.67 18.50 -29.15
C ASN A 46 1.92 17.71 -30.24
N GLY A 47 1.02 16.78 -29.88
CA GLY A 47 0.27 15.96 -30.85
C GLY A 47 0.94 14.66 -31.27
N ARG A 48 2.14 14.35 -30.75
CA ARG A 48 2.82 13.08 -31.07
C ARG A 48 2.28 11.96 -30.19
N CYS A 49 1.97 10.83 -30.81
CA CYS A 49 1.64 9.59 -30.11
C CYS A 49 2.88 8.68 -30.10
N LEU A 50 3.31 8.27 -28.91
CA LEU A 50 4.29 7.21 -28.68
C LEU A 50 3.48 5.94 -28.37
N GLU A 51 3.64 4.90 -29.19
CA GLU A 51 3.13 3.55 -28.90
C GLU A 51 4.06 2.78 -27.97
#